data_AF-A0A9E3J7T6-F1
#
_entry.id   AF-A0A9E3J7T6-F1
#
_cell.length_a   1.000
_cell.length_b   1.000
_cell.length_c   1.000
_cell.angle_alpha   90.00
_cell.angle_beta   90.00
_cell.angle_gamma   90.00
#
_symmetry.space_group_name_H-M   'P 1'
#
loop_
_entity.id
_entity.type
_entity.pdbx_description
1 polymer ?
#
loop_
_entity_poly.entity_id
_entity_poly.type
_entity_poly.pdbx_seq_one_letter_code
_entity_poly.pdbx_strand_id
1 'polypeptide(L)'
;MRAERYSVKRHLAGLAGVTALALALTGCGKGSSSDSGGSDGKTIRFVAAKYDDDTQAYWTALIKDFEKANPGYRVNLEVVDWEQMDSKVKTYVQTKQEPDVLNYNKFSDFAR
;
A
#
# COMPACT_ATOMS: atom_id res chain seq x y z
N MET A 1 36.40 -24.89 -61.27
CA MET A 1 37.25 -25.73 -60.39
C MET A 1 37.24 -25.12 -58.99
N ARG A 2 37.12 -25.98 -57.95
CA ARG A 2 37.02 -25.73 -56.49
C ARG A 2 35.73 -25.03 -56.02
N ALA A 3 34.76 -25.73 -55.41
CA ALA A 3 34.71 -26.25 -54.02
C ALA A 3 34.76 -25.08 -53.01
N GLU A 4 33.82 -24.88 -52.09
CA GLU A 4 33.35 -25.87 -51.12
C GLU A 4 31.88 -25.67 -50.67
N ARG A 5 31.25 -26.79 -50.33
CA ARG A 5 30.04 -26.88 -49.50
C ARG A 5 30.47 -27.03 -48.04
N TYR A 6 29.71 -26.47 -47.10
CA TYR A 6 29.05 -27.13 -45.96
C TYR A 6 28.95 -26.23 -44.73
N SER A 7 27.72 -25.88 -44.34
CA SER A 7 27.17 -26.34 -43.05
C SER A 7 25.70 -25.92 -42.98
N VAL A 8 24.83 -26.86 -43.35
CA VAL A 8 23.40 -26.79 -43.10
C VAL A 8 23.16 -27.24 -41.67
N LYS A 9 22.62 -26.37 -40.81
CA LYS A 9 21.95 -26.78 -39.58
C LYS A 9 20.49 -26.33 -39.66
N ARG A 10 19.61 -27.28 -39.95
CA ARG A 10 18.16 -27.14 -39.99
C ARG A 10 17.65 -27.37 -38.58
N HIS A 11 16.94 -26.41 -37.99
CA HIS A 11 15.91 -26.73 -37.02
C HIS A 11 14.71 -25.79 -37.21
N LEU A 12 13.62 -26.41 -37.69
CA LEU A 12 12.23 -26.25 -37.24
C LEU A 12 11.66 -24.81 -37.31
N ALA A 13 10.90 -24.46 -38.35
CA ALA A 13 9.48 -24.79 -38.54
C ALA A 13 8.53 -23.89 -37.72
N GLY A 14 7.73 -23.10 -38.45
CA GLY A 14 6.40 -22.62 -38.09
C GLY A 14 6.38 -21.36 -37.20
N LEU A 15 5.45 -20.43 -37.34
CA LEU A 15 4.25 -20.38 -38.16
C LEU A 15 3.85 -18.89 -38.29
N ALA A 16 3.27 -18.55 -39.45
CA ALA A 16 2.72 -17.25 -39.76
C ALA A 16 1.61 -16.81 -38.80
N GLY A 17 1.40 -15.50 -38.69
CA GLY A 17 0.23 -14.92 -38.02
C GLY A 17 0.19 -13.40 -38.10
N VAL A 18 -0.10 -12.86 -39.28
CA VAL A 18 -0.62 -11.48 -39.41
C VAL A 18 -2.12 -11.54 -39.19
N THR A 19 -2.64 -10.87 -38.17
CA THR A 19 -4.04 -10.42 -38.17
C THR A 19 -4.15 -9.05 -37.51
N ALA A 20 -4.72 -8.13 -38.29
CA ALA A 20 -4.93 -6.73 -38.00
C ALA A 20 -5.77 -6.50 -36.74
N LEU A 21 -5.40 -5.46 -35.98
CA LEU A 21 -6.17 -4.97 -34.85
C LEU A 21 -7.28 -4.04 -35.38
N ALA A 22 -8.49 -4.57 -35.48
CA ALA A 22 -9.70 -3.76 -35.65
C ALA A 22 -10.72 -4.22 -34.60
N LEU A 23 -10.80 -3.48 -33.49
CA LEU A 23 -11.89 -3.61 -32.53
C LEU A 23 -12.48 -2.21 -32.32
N ALA A 24 -13.57 -1.97 -33.04
CA ALA A 24 -14.53 -0.95 -32.70
C ALA A 24 -15.19 -1.34 -31.36
N LEU A 25 -15.29 -0.41 -30.41
CA LEU A 25 -16.27 -0.53 -29.34
C LEU A 25 -16.79 0.85 -28.94
N THR A 26 -17.87 1.24 -29.62
CA THR A 26 -18.87 2.16 -29.08
C THR A 26 -19.59 1.42 -27.95
N GLY A 27 -19.42 1.86 -26.71
CA GLY A 27 -20.05 1.22 -25.57
C GLY A 27 -19.96 2.04 -24.30
N CYS A 28 -20.89 2.98 -24.13
CA CYS A 28 -21.22 3.53 -22.83
C CYS A 28 -21.87 2.40 -22.01
N GLY A 29 -21.06 1.73 -21.17
CA GLY A 29 -21.52 0.61 -20.38
C GLY A 29 -20.52 0.25 -19.30
N LYS A 30 -20.73 0.81 -18.11
CA LYS A 30 -20.30 0.32 -16.79
C LYS A 30 -19.23 -0.78 -16.83
N GLY A 31 -17.98 -0.36 -17.02
CA GLY A 31 -16.82 -1.25 -17.02
C GLY A 31 -16.45 -1.66 -15.61
N SER A 32 -16.72 -2.92 -15.27
CA SER A 32 -15.97 -3.67 -14.27
C SER A 32 -14.50 -3.69 -14.70
N SER A 33 -13.69 -2.88 -14.04
CA SER A 33 -12.23 -3.05 -14.08
C SER A 33 -11.90 -4.25 -13.22
N SER A 34 -11.43 -5.31 -13.86
CA SER A 34 -10.67 -6.39 -13.24
C SER A 34 -9.43 -5.79 -12.59
N ASP A 35 -9.51 -5.50 -11.29
CA ASP A 35 -8.34 -5.12 -10.52
C ASP A 35 -7.60 -6.38 -10.08
N SER A 36 -6.44 -6.55 -10.70
CA SER A 36 -5.46 -7.56 -10.43
C SER A 36 -4.87 -7.38 -9.04
N GLY A 37 -5.28 -8.23 -8.09
CA GLY A 37 -4.44 -8.67 -6.98
C GLY A 37 -3.86 -7.57 -6.08
N GLY A 38 -4.69 -6.67 -5.55
CA GLY A 38 -4.35 -5.92 -4.34
C GLY A 38 -4.90 -6.70 -3.14
N SER A 39 -4.06 -7.36 -2.36
CA SER A 39 -4.48 -7.82 -1.03
C SER A 39 -5.06 -6.63 -0.27
N ASP A 40 -6.35 -6.70 0.10
CA ASP A 40 -7.06 -5.74 0.96
C ASP A 40 -6.33 -5.57 2.30
N GLY A 41 -5.24 -4.81 2.28
CA GLY A 41 -4.32 -4.68 3.39
C GLY A 41 -5.02 -3.99 4.55
N LYS A 42 -5.03 -4.63 5.71
CA LYS A 42 -5.63 -4.08 6.93
C LYS A 42 -4.79 -2.90 7.37
N THR A 43 -5.31 -1.68 7.20
CA THR A 43 -4.63 -0.45 7.59
C THR A 43 -5.03 -0.06 9.00
N ILE A 44 -4.05 0.13 9.87
CA ILE A 44 -4.21 0.60 11.25
C ILE A 44 -3.86 2.09 11.27
N ARG A 45 -4.78 2.94 11.72
CA ARG A 45 -4.51 4.34 12.04
C ARG A 45 -3.96 4.45 13.45
N PHE A 46 -2.71 4.87 13.58
CA PHE A 46 -2.03 5.04 14.85
C PHE A 46 -1.67 6.51 15.05
N VAL A 47 -2.20 7.11 16.12
CA VAL A 47 -1.87 8.48 16.52
C VAL A 47 -1.05 8.44 17.82
N ALA A 48 0.07 9.15 17.85
CA ALA A 48 0.95 9.21 19.02
C ALA A 48 1.33 10.65 19.36
N ALA A 49 1.47 10.94 20.65
CA ALA A 49 1.99 12.23 21.09
C ALA A 49 3.51 12.33 20.85
N LYS A 50 3.99 13.52 20.45
CA LYS A 50 5.41 13.83 20.27
C LYS A 50 6.08 14.09 21.62
N TYR A 51 6.96 13.22 22.10
CA TYR A 51 7.70 13.45 23.34
C TYR A 51 8.98 14.27 23.12
N ASP A 52 9.63 14.05 21.98
CA ASP A 52 10.88 14.67 21.56
C ASP A 52 11.02 14.60 20.03
N ASP A 53 12.19 14.98 19.50
CA ASP A 53 12.47 14.94 18.07
C ASP A 53 12.67 13.52 17.52
N ASP A 54 13.04 12.57 18.37
CA ASP A 54 13.29 11.18 18.01
C ASP A 54 12.02 10.31 18.00
N THR A 55 10.93 10.81 18.59
CA THR A 55 9.65 10.09 18.74
C THR A 55 9.13 9.52 17.41
N GLN A 56 9.18 10.29 16.31
CA GLN A 56 8.72 9.81 15.01
C GLN A 56 9.62 8.69 14.47
N ALA A 57 10.94 8.82 14.61
CA ALA A 57 11.89 7.82 14.15
C ALA A 57 11.72 6.50 14.92
N TYR A 58 11.54 6.58 16.24
CA TYR A 58 11.25 5.44 17.11
C TYR A 58 10.00 4.67 16.64
N TRP A 59 8.86 5.36 16.49
CA TRP A 59 7.62 4.71 16.07
C TRP A 59 7.71 4.16 14.65
N THR A 60 8.36 4.87 13.72
CA THR A 60 8.55 4.40 12.35
C THR A 60 9.36 3.10 12.30
N ALA A 61 10.41 2.99 13.11
CA ALA A 61 11.22 1.78 13.20
C ALA A 61 10.40 0.60 13.75
N LEU A 62 9.65 0.81 14.84
CA LEU A 62 8.80 -0.22 15.43
C LEU A 62 7.70 -0.68 14.46
N ILE A 63 7.04 0.26 13.78
CA ILE A 63 6.03 -0.02 12.75
C ILE A 63 6.61 -0.88 11.64
N LYS A 64 7.82 -0.56 11.17
CA LYS A 64 8.47 -1.33 10.11
C LYS A 64 8.69 -2.79 10.52
N ASP A 65 9.12 -3.03 11.75
CA ASP A 65 9.29 -4.39 12.27
C ASP A 65 7.94 -5.11 12.43
N PHE A 66 6.92 -4.39 12.89
CA PHE A 66 5.55 -4.91 12.95
C PHE A 66 5.00 -5.31 11.58
N GLU A 67 5.09 -4.44 10.57
CA GLU A 67 4.61 -4.73 9.21
C GLU A 67 5.38 -5.89 8.57
N LYS A 68 6.69 -6.00 8.83
CA LYS A 68 7.52 -7.14 8.38
C LYS A 68 7.07 -8.45 9.02
N ALA A 69 6.73 -8.44 10.31
CA ALA A 69 6.26 -9.62 11.03
C ALA A 69 4.78 -9.97 10.72
N ASN A 70 4.00 -9.02 10.21
CA ASN A 70 2.57 -9.17 9.95
C ASN A 70 2.21 -8.80 8.50
N PRO A 71 2.50 -9.69 7.52
CA PRO A 71 2.19 -9.42 6.12
C PRO A 71 0.71 -9.10 5.91
N GLY A 72 0.44 -8.10 5.06
CA GLY A 72 -0.92 -7.63 4.78
C GLY A 72 -1.46 -6.59 5.77
N TYR A 73 -0.72 -6.25 6.83
CA TYR A 73 -1.01 -5.08 7.65
C TYR A 73 -0.19 -3.87 7.21
N ARG A 74 -0.80 -2.70 7.31
CA ARG A 74 -0.13 -1.40 7.14
C ARG A 74 -0.45 -0.50 8.33
N VAL A 75 0.48 0.32 8.76
CA VAL A 75 0.24 1.30 9.84
C VAL A 75 0.46 2.71 9.32
N ASN A 76 -0.55 3.55 9.46
CA ASN A 76 -0.46 4.98 9.20
C ASN A 76 -0.25 5.72 10.52
N LEU A 77 0.96 6.25 10.70
CA LEU A 77 1.36 6.99 11.89
C LEU A 77 1.10 8.50 11.72
N GLU A 78 0.38 9.09 12.66
CA GLU A 78 0.32 10.53 12.86
C GLU A 78 0.97 10.87 14.21
N VAL A 79 2.08 11.61 14.18
CA VAL A 79 2.70 12.16 15.40
C VAL A 79 2.15 13.56 15.61
N VAL A 80 1.56 13.81 16.77
CA VAL A 80 0.88 15.07 17.11
C VAL A 80 1.58 15.72 18.30
N ASP A 81 1.78 17.03 18.23
CA ASP A 81 2.30 17.81 19.35
C ASP A 81 1.36 17.77 20.57
N TRP A 82 1.92 17.75 21.78
CA TRP A 82 1.13 17.71 23.01
C TRP A 82 0.13 18.86 23.12
N GLU A 83 0.50 20.06 22.66
CA GLU A 83 -0.37 21.24 22.69
C GLU A 83 -1.61 21.07 21.79
N GLN A 84 -1.51 20.19 20.79
CA GLN A 84 -2.57 19.96 19.80
C GLN A 84 -3.37 18.67 20.04
N MET A 85 -2.87 17.76 20.89
CA MET A 85 -3.47 16.43 21.05
C MET A 85 -4.93 16.47 21.50
N ASP A 86 -5.25 17.30 22.50
CA ASP A 86 -6.62 17.41 23.02
C ASP A 86 -7.61 17.92 21.96
N SER A 87 -7.20 18.89 21.14
CA SER A 87 -8.07 19.42 20.08
C SER A 87 -8.26 18.40 18.95
N LYS A 88 -7.19 17.71 18.54
CA LYS A 88 -7.21 16.63 17.56
C LYS A 88 -8.13 15.48 17.98
N VAL A 89 -7.97 14.98 19.21
CA VAL A 89 -8.81 13.89 19.75
C VAL A 89 -10.29 14.28 19.76
N LYS A 90 -10.62 15.51 20.18
CA LYS A 90 -12.01 16.02 20.12
C LYS A 90 -12.54 16.03 18.68
N THR A 91 -11.76 16.50 17.72
CA THR A 91 -12.15 16.49 16.31
C THR A 91 -12.38 15.07 15.79
N TYR A 92 -11.50 14.11 16.11
CA TYR A 92 -11.68 12.72 15.68
C TYR A 92 -13.00 12.15 16.18
N VAL A 93 -13.33 12.35 17.46
CA VAL A 93 -14.60 11.86 18.04
C VAL A 93 -15.81 12.56 17.43
N GLN A 94 -15.77 13.89 17.27
CA GLN A 94 -16.88 14.65 16.68
C GLN A 94 -17.16 14.26 15.23
N THR A 95 -16.10 13.93 14.47
CA THR A 95 -16.20 13.56 13.06
C THR A 95 -16.37 12.05 12.84
N LYS A 96 -16.39 11.24 13.92
CA LYS A 96 -16.42 9.78 13.86
C LYS A 96 -15.25 9.20 13.04
N GLN A 97 -14.07 9.79 13.22
CA GLN A 97 -12.81 9.42 12.59
C GLN A 97 -11.76 9.09 13.65
N GLU A 98 -12.15 8.37 14.69
CA GLU A 98 -11.26 7.89 15.74
C GLU A 98 -10.12 7.03 15.14
N PRO A 99 -8.88 7.15 15.66
CA PRO A 99 -7.81 6.24 15.29
C PRO A 99 -8.04 4.86 15.93
N ASP A 100 -7.47 3.82 15.34
CA ASP A 100 -7.52 2.46 15.90
C ASP A 100 -6.66 2.36 17.17
N VAL A 101 -5.53 3.08 17.19
CA VAL A 101 -4.63 3.16 18.34
C VAL A 101 -4.32 4.63 18.63
N LEU A 102 -4.49 5.02 19.90
CA LEU A 102 -4.11 6.33 20.40
C LEU A 102 -3.12 6.17 21.55
N ASN A 103 -1.87 6.60 21.35
CA ASN A 103 -0.89 6.71 22.43
C ASN A 103 -1.01 8.10 23.06
N TYR A 104 -1.76 8.18 24.17
CA TYR A 104 -1.99 9.42 24.89
C TYR A 104 -2.23 9.16 26.39
N ASN A 105 -1.89 10.12 27.26
CA ASN A 105 -1.97 9.96 28.71
C ASN A 105 -3.36 10.28 29.30
N LYS A 106 -4.31 10.82 28.52
CA LYS A 106 -5.62 11.25 29.04
C LYS A 106 -6.43 10.18 29.78
N PHE A 107 -6.13 8.90 29.58
CA PHE A 107 -6.77 7.83 30.32
C PHE A 107 -6.61 8.00 31.84
N SER A 108 -5.47 8.52 32.31
CA SER A 108 -5.23 8.73 33.76
C SER A 108 -6.23 9.69 34.40
N ASP A 109 -6.81 10.61 33.64
CA ASP A 109 -7.75 11.59 34.17
C ASP A 109 -9.13 10.99 34.49
N PHE A 110 -9.42 9.82 33.91
CA PHE A 110 -10.67 9.08 34.12
C PHE A 110 -10.51 7.86 35.03
N ALA A 111 -9.27 7.37 35.21
CA ALA A 111 -8.96 6.32 36.16
C ALA A 111 -9.13 6.85 37.59
N ARG A 112 -10.15 6.34 38.30
CA ARG A 112 -10.43 6.64 39.72
C ARG A 112 -10.27 5.39 40.57
#